data_AF-A0A7Y4W9B6-F1
#
_entry.id   AF-A0A7Y4W9B6-F1
#
_cell.length_a   1.000
_cell.length_b   1.000
_cell.length_c   1.000
_cell.angle_alpha   90.00
_cell.angle_beta   90.00
_cell.angle_gamma   90.00
#
_symmetry.space_group_name_H-M   'P 1'
#
loop_
_entity.id
_entity.type
_entity.pdbx_description
1 polymer ?
#
loop_
_entity_poly.entity_id
_entity_poly.type
_entity_poly.pdbx_seq_one_letter_code
_entity_poly.pdbx_strand_id
1 'polypeptide(L)'
;MKRIAVWAIIPMLMLGATGCTLKATIKQTTDTTSNVTGTTSGRTWFNEDGLLNPEHKLIAFATFNQANVEQDLARGQGEYVTSLGTLMGLPKDRQAAFHTKAQGAFQTLMTSDQQARLQQLRMLAH
;
A
#
# COMPACT_ATOMS: atom_id res chain seq x y z
N MET A 1 14.51 -1.58 72.16
CA MET A 1 13.27 -2.37 72.32
C MET A 1 12.49 -2.33 71.00
N LYS A 2 11.88 -3.46 70.61
CA LYS A 2 10.99 -3.69 69.44
C LYS A 2 11.69 -3.68 68.07
N ARG A 3 12.12 -4.83 67.55
CA ARG A 3 11.36 -5.93 66.92
C ARG A 3 10.70 -5.57 65.58
N ILE A 4 11.30 -6.12 64.52
CA ILE A 4 10.69 -6.96 63.46
C ILE A 4 9.64 -6.29 62.57
N ALA A 5 9.78 -6.59 61.28
CA ALA A 5 8.85 -6.34 60.18
C ALA A 5 8.86 -4.86 59.73
N VAL A 6 9.03 -4.53 58.47
CA VAL A 6 8.33 -5.14 57.34
C VAL A 6 9.25 -5.05 56.13
N TRP A 7 9.73 -6.22 55.74
CA TRP A 7 10.31 -6.51 54.44
C TRP A 7 9.16 -6.43 53.40
N ALA A 8 8.74 -5.22 53.02
CA ALA A 8 7.76 -4.99 51.96
C ALA A 8 7.85 -3.54 51.44
N ILE A 9 9.04 -3.13 51.01
CA ILE A 9 9.22 -1.95 50.14
C ILE A 9 9.24 -2.47 48.69
N ILE A 10 8.21 -3.22 48.32
CA ILE A 10 7.95 -3.69 46.96
C ILE A 10 6.50 -3.29 46.68
N PRO A 11 6.27 -2.51 45.63
CA PRO A 11 5.48 -1.29 45.71
C PRO A 11 3.97 -1.53 45.75
N MET A 12 3.33 -0.91 46.73
CA MET A 12 1.93 -0.51 46.69
C MET A 12 1.78 0.61 45.65
N LEU A 13 1.66 0.22 44.38
CA LEU A 13 1.14 1.08 43.32
C LEU A 13 0.23 0.24 42.43
N MET A 14 -0.91 -0.12 43.01
CA MET A 14 -2.04 -0.67 42.28
C MET A 14 -3.19 0.32 42.35
N LEU A 15 -3.72 0.59 41.16
CA LEU A 15 -4.99 1.25 40.80
C LEU A 15 -5.01 2.78 40.73
N GLY A 16 -4.94 3.27 39.48
CA GLY A 16 -5.45 4.57 39.06
C GLY A 16 -5.83 4.51 37.59
N ALA A 17 -7.13 4.30 37.34
CA ALA A 17 -7.73 4.18 36.01
C ALA A 17 -7.55 5.44 35.16
N THR A 18 -7.40 5.26 33.85
CA THR A 18 -8.12 6.03 32.81
C THR A 18 -7.79 5.41 31.46
N GLY A 19 -8.70 4.57 30.96
CA GLY A 19 -8.77 4.28 29.53
C GLY A 19 -9.15 5.55 28.79
N CYS A 20 -8.15 6.35 28.43
CA CYS A 20 -8.27 7.40 27.43
C CYS A 20 -7.66 6.86 26.14
N THR A 21 -8.47 6.12 25.40
CA THR A 21 -8.64 6.31 23.96
C THR A 21 -7.39 6.76 23.19
N LEU A 22 -6.73 5.81 22.51
CA LEU A 22 -5.83 6.05 21.38
C LEU A 22 -6.59 6.66 20.17
N LYS A 23 -7.25 7.82 20.32
CA LYS A 23 -7.85 8.59 19.20
C LYS A 23 -7.18 9.93 18.93
N ALA A 24 -6.18 10.36 19.71
CA ALA A 24 -5.66 11.72 19.56
C ALA A 24 -4.36 11.85 18.73
N THR A 25 -3.67 10.75 18.39
CA THR A 25 -2.44 10.80 17.57
C THR A 25 -2.52 9.91 16.33
N ILE A 26 -3.73 9.71 15.79
CA ILE A 26 -3.94 9.41 14.36
C ILE A 26 -4.48 10.68 13.68
N LYS A 27 -4.04 11.86 14.14
CA LYS A 27 -4.18 13.09 13.36
C LYS A 27 -2.90 13.45 12.63
N GLN A 28 -1.80 12.76 12.94
CA GLN A 28 -0.49 12.96 12.31
C GLN A 28 -0.23 11.97 11.15
N THR A 29 -1.07 10.96 10.93
CA THR A 29 -1.05 10.15 9.68
C THR A 29 -1.72 10.88 8.50
N THR A 30 -2.06 12.16 8.67
CA THR A 30 -2.32 13.07 7.54
C THR A 30 -1.01 13.64 6.96
N ASP A 31 0.16 13.24 7.47
CA ASP A 31 1.47 13.54 6.86
C ASP A 31 1.81 12.70 5.61
N THR A 32 0.84 12.01 4.99
CA THR A 32 0.93 11.64 3.56
C THR A 32 0.25 12.69 2.68
N THR A 33 0.26 13.95 3.13
CA THR A 33 0.05 15.13 2.29
C THR A 33 1.31 15.57 1.53
N SER A 34 2.36 14.75 1.49
CA SER A 34 3.68 15.19 1.01
C SER A 34 4.13 14.61 -0.35
N ASN A 35 3.26 13.96 -1.14
CA ASN A 35 3.65 13.63 -2.54
C ASN A 35 2.57 13.65 -3.63
N VAL A 36 1.38 14.21 -3.44
CA VAL A 36 0.50 14.48 -4.59
C VAL A 36 -0.40 15.70 -4.35
N THR A 37 0.09 16.89 -4.70
CA THR A 37 -0.70 17.96 -5.34
C THR A 37 -2.13 18.19 -4.80
N GLY A 38 -2.27 18.48 -3.51
CA GLY A 38 -3.49 19.14 -2.99
C GLY A 38 -3.50 20.57 -3.51
N THR A 39 -4.29 20.94 -4.50
CA THR A 39 -5.66 21.39 -4.27
C THR A 39 -6.53 21.40 -5.54
N THR A 40 -6.11 20.74 -6.64
CA THR A 40 -6.93 20.65 -7.88
C THR A 40 -6.99 19.25 -8.53
N SER A 41 -6.18 18.28 -8.11
CA SER A 41 -6.03 16.99 -8.81
C SER A 41 -7.20 16.01 -8.68
N GLY A 42 -8.06 16.16 -7.66
CA GLY A 42 -9.22 15.28 -7.50
C GLY A 42 -10.19 15.39 -8.69
N ARG A 43 -10.38 16.59 -9.26
CA ARG A 43 -11.24 16.79 -10.43
C ARG A 43 -10.59 16.28 -11.74
N THR A 44 -9.26 16.16 -11.79
CA THR A 44 -8.56 15.70 -13.00
C THR A 44 -8.47 14.18 -13.10
N TRP A 45 -8.88 13.44 -12.06
CA TRP A 45 -8.92 11.97 -12.07
C TRP A 45 -10.21 11.43 -12.65
N PHE A 46 -11.29 12.20 -12.55
CA PHE A 46 -12.62 11.79 -12.99
C PHE A 46 -13.06 12.66 -14.18
N ASN A 47 -13.79 12.07 -15.11
CA ASN A 47 -14.37 12.79 -16.24
C ASN A 47 -15.63 13.56 -15.80
N GLU A 48 -16.26 14.26 -16.74
CA GLU A 48 -17.49 15.03 -16.49
C GLU A 48 -18.66 14.14 -16.01
N ASP A 49 -18.62 12.84 -16.32
CA ASP A 49 -19.61 11.84 -15.89
C ASP A 49 -19.31 11.25 -14.50
N GLY A 50 -18.22 11.67 -13.85
CA GLY A 50 -17.79 11.16 -12.55
C GLY A 50 -17.10 9.78 -12.61
N LEU A 51 -16.70 9.32 -13.80
CA LEU A 51 -15.96 8.08 -14.00
C LEU A 51 -14.45 8.31 -13.94
N LEU A 52 -13.69 7.36 -13.38
CA LEU A 52 -12.23 7.43 -13.36
C LEU A 52 -11.67 7.40 -14.80
N ASN A 53 -10.87 8.39 -15.15
CA ASN A 53 -10.29 8.47 -16.49
C ASN A 53 -9.39 7.25 -16.76
N PRO A 54 -9.35 6.74 -18.01
CA PRO A 54 -8.56 5.57 -18.37
C PRO A 54 -7.09 5.63 -17.97
N GLU A 55 -6.44 6.79 -18.08
CA GLU A 55 -5.03 6.98 -17.75
C GLU A 55 -4.70 6.75 -16.27
N HIS A 56 -5.67 6.94 -15.38
CA HIS A 56 -5.50 6.77 -13.93
C HIS A 56 -5.86 5.37 -13.46
N LYS A 57 -6.52 4.54 -14.29
CA LYS A 57 -6.97 3.19 -13.88
C LYS A 57 -5.83 2.31 -13.42
N LEU A 58 -4.70 2.31 -14.12
CA LEU A 58 -3.54 1.49 -13.73
C LEU A 58 -2.97 1.94 -12.37
N ILE A 59 -2.84 3.25 -12.18
CA ILE A 59 -2.31 3.83 -10.93
C ILE A 59 -3.26 3.52 -9.78
N ALA A 60 -4.55 3.80 -9.95
CA ALA A 60 -5.57 3.51 -8.95
C ALA A 60 -5.61 2.01 -8.60
N PHE A 61 -5.64 1.14 -9.61
CA PHE A 61 -5.68 -0.30 -9.41
C PHE A 61 -4.48 -0.81 -8.60
N ALA A 62 -3.26 -0.41 -8.98
CA ALA A 62 -2.04 -0.82 -8.30
C ALA A 62 -1.98 -0.29 -6.86
N THR A 63 -2.44 0.94 -6.61
CA THR A 63 -2.49 1.51 -5.26
C THR A 63 -3.51 0.79 -4.37
N PHE A 64 -4.73 0.59 -4.85
CA PHE A 64 -5.78 -0.03 -4.03
C PHE A 64 -5.59 -1.53 -3.80
N ASN A 65 -4.85 -2.21 -4.69
CA ASN A 65 -4.62 -3.66 -4.61
C ASN A 65 -3.16 -4.02 -4.36
N GLN A 66 -2.38 -3.11 -3.78
CA GLN A 66 -0.92 -3.24 -3.67
C GLN A 66 -0.48 -4.61 -3.14
N ALA A 67 -1.00 -5.04 -1.99
CA ALA A 67 -0.59 -6.30 -1.37
C ALA A 67 -0.88 -7.52 -2.27
N ASN A 68 -2.03 -7.53 -2.95
CA ASN A 68 -2.41 -8.62 -3.84
C ASN A 68 -1.59 -8.60 -5.14
N VAL A 69 -1.33 -7.40 -5.68
CA VAL A 69 -0.43 -7.20 -6.82
C VAL A 69 0.97 -7.72 -6.48
N GLU A 70 1.53 -7.34 -5.34
CA GLU A 70 2.87 -7.77 -4.92
C GLU A 70 2.92 -9.29 -4.75
N GLN A 71 1.89 -9.90 -4.16
CA GLN A 71 1.79 -11.35 -4.02
C GLN A 71 1.72 -12.07 -5.38
N ASP A 72 0.90 -11.59 -6.31
CA ASP A 72 0.75 -12.18 -7.64
C ASP A 72 2.02 -11.99 -8.49
N LEU A 73 2.68 -10.84 -8.37
CA LEU A 73 3.98 -10.57 -9.01
C LEU A 73 5.04 -11.56 -8.49
N ALA A 74 5.12 -11.80 -7.19
CA ALA A 74 6.06 -12.76 -6.61
C ALA A 74 5.79 -14.20 -7.09
N ARG A 75 4.52 -14.58 -7.22
CA ARG A 75 4.09 -15.90 -7.69
C ARG A 75 4.19 -16.06 -9.20
N GLY A 76 4.24 -14.96 -9.95
CA GLY A 76 4.19 -14.96 -11.42
C GLY A 76 2.84 -15.39 -11.99
N GLN A 77 1.77 -15.29 -11.20
CA GLN A 77 0.43 -15.69 -11.61
C GLN A 77 -0.61 -15.11 -10.64
N GLY A 78 -1.84 -15.00 -11.13
CA GLY A 78 -3.00 -14.56 -10.34
C GLY A 78 -3.82 -13.49 -11.06
N GLU A 79 -4.96 -13.17 -10.47
CA GLU A 79 -5.95 -12.27 -11.08
C GLU A 79 -5.46 -10.81 -11.12
N TYR A 80 -4.63 -10.38 -10.15
CA TYR A 80 -4.18 -9.00 -10.04
C TYR A 80 -3.06 -8.70 -11.04
N VAL A 81 -2.12 -9.63 -11.24
CA VAL A 81 -1.11 -9.49 -12.30
C VAL A 81 -1.75 -9.59 -13.69
N THR A 82 -2.77 -10.44 -13.87
CA THR A 82 -3.55 -10.51 -15.11
C THR A 82 -4.30 -9.20 -15.38
N SER A 83 -4.86 -8.60 -14.33
CA SER A 83 -5.56 -7.31 -14.41
C SER A 83 -4.61 -6.16 -14.76
N LEU A 84 -3.37 -6.17 -14.24
CA LEU A 84 -2.34 -5.19 -14.65
C LEU A 84 -2.06 -5.29 -16.15
N GLY A 85 -1.84 -6.50 -16.68
CA GLY A 85 -1.63 -6.71 -18.11
C GLY A 85 -2.83 -6.21 -18.92
N THR A 86 -4.05 -6.54 -18.48
CA THR A 86 -5.29 -6.09 -19.14
C THR A 86 -5.43 -4.56 -19.15
N LEU A 87 -5.15 -3.89 -18.03
CA LEU A 87 -5.17 -2.42 -17.94
C LEU A 87 -4.09 -1.74 -18.77
N MET A 88 -2.98 -2.44 -19.06
CA MET A 88 -1.95 -2.00 -19.99
C MET A 88 -2.24 -2.37 -21.46
N GLY A 89 -3.40 -3.00 -21.73
CA GLY A 89 -3.85 -3.34 -23.08
C GLY A 89 -3.26 -4.63 -23.65
N LEU A 90 -2.73 -5.53 -22.81
CA LEU A 90 -2.11 -6.76 -23.30
C LEU A 90 -3.16 -7.77 -23.78
N PRO A 91 -3.01 -8.33 -24.98
CA PRO A 91 -3.85 -9.42 -25.45
C PRO A 91 -3.55 -10.71 -24.67
N LYS A 92 -4.51 -11.65 -24.67
CA LYS A 92 -4.47 -12.87 -23.83
C LYS A 92 -3.23 -13.73 -24.07
N ASP A 93 -2.77 -13.82 -25.30
CA ASP A 93 -1.57 -14.56 -25.73
C ASP A 93 -0.26 -13.99 -25.15
N ARG A 94 -0.24 -12.70 -24.76
CA ARG A 94 0.93 -12.04 -24.16
C ARG A 94 0.92 -12.03 -22.63
N GLN A 95 -0.18 -12.40 -21.99
CA GLN A 95 -0.31 -12.36 -20.53
C GLN A 95 0.70 -13.26 -19.84
N ALA A 96 0.84 -14.52 -20.30
CA ALA A 96 1.78 -15.46 -19.71
C ALA A 96 3.24 -14.98 -19.80
N ALA A 97 3.64 -14.40 -20.94
CA ALA A 97 4.98 -13.84 -21.11
C ALA A 97 5.22 -12.64 -20.19
N PHE A 98 4.23 -11.75 -20.06
CA PHE A 98 4.27 -10.63 -19.13
C PHE A 98 4.40 -11.09 -17.67
N HIS A 99 3.64 -12.11 -17.26
CA HIS A 99 3.72 -12.65 -15.90
C HIS A 99 5.11 -13.18 -15.57
N THR A 100 5.72 -13.96 -16.47
CA THR A 100 7.08 -14.48 -16.31
C THR A 100 8.11 -13.34 -16.21
N LYS A 101 8.02 -12.32 -17.07
CA LYS A 101 8.88 -11.14 -17.02
C LYS A 101 8.72 -10.39 -15.69
N ALA A 102 7.48 -10.19 -15.24
CA ALA A 102 7.14 -9.49 -14.01
C ALA A 102 7.66 -10.23 -12.77
N GLN A 103 7.54 -11.56 -12.73
CA GLN A 103 8.09 -12.39 -11.67
C GLN A 103 9.62 -12.32 -11.62
N GLY A 104 10.28 -12.44 -12.77
CA GLY A 104 11.74 -12.34 -12.85
C GLY A 104 12.26 -10.96 -12.39
N ALA A 105 11.47 -9.91 -12.57
CA ALA A 105 11.79 -8.55 -12.15
C ALA A 105 11.32 -8.20 -10.72
N PHE A 106 10.71 -9.14 -9.98
CA PHE A 106 10.02 -8.85 -8.71
C PHE A 106 10.89 -8.05 -7.73
N GLN A 107 12.14 -8.47 -7.50
CA GLN A 107 13.03 -7.80 -6.56
C GLN A 107 13.28 -6.34 -6.94
N THR A 108 13.52 -6.06 -8.22
CA THR A 108 13.72 -4.70 -8.74
C THR A 108 12.45 -3.85 -8.64
N LEU A 109 11.28 -4.46 -8.85
CA LEU A 109 9.99 -3.79 -8.71
C LEU A 109 9.72 -3.39 -7.26
N MET A 110 10.10 -4.23 -6.28
CA MET A 110 9.85 -3.96 -4.85
C MET A 110 10.77 -2.90 -4.25
N THR A 111 11.96 -2.71 -4.82
CA THR A 111 12.88 -1.64 -4.40
C THR A 111 12.58 -0.29 -5.05
N SER A 112 11.69 -0.26 -6.04
CA SER A 112 11.31 0.95 -6.77
C SER A 112 10.13 1.66 -6.10
N ASP A 113 10.14 3.00 -6.13
CA ASP A 113 8.97 3.79 -5.76
C ASP A 113 7.79 3.48 -6.69
N GLN A 114 6.58 3.89 -6.29
CA GLN A 114 5.37 3.51 -7.02
C GLN A 114 5.37 3.98 -8.48
N GLN A 115 5.85 5.18 -8.78
CA GLN A 115 5.85 5.71 -10.15
C GLN A 115 6.86 4.95 -11.01
N ALA A 116 8.09 4.77 -10.51
CA ALA A 116 9.12 3.99 -11.19
C ALA A 116 8.67 2.53 -11.42
N ARG A 117 8.05 1.91 -10.42
CA ARG A 117 7.52 0.54 -10.51
C ARG A 117 6.46 0.41 -11.59
N LEU A 118 5.54 1.37 -11.70
CA LEU A 118 4.52 1.36 -12.76
C LEU A 118 5.11 1.59 -14.15
N GLN A 119 6.19 2.37 -14.28
CA GLN A 119 6.91 2.50 -15.55
C GLN A 119 7.63 1.20 -15.91
N GLN A 120 8.30 0.57 -14.95
CA GLN A 120 8.94 -0.74 -15.14
C GLN A 120 7.93 -1.80 -15.57
N LEU A 121 6.77 -1.90 -14.90
CA LEU A 121 5.70 -2.83 -15.30
C LEU A 121 5.26 -2.61 -16.75
N ARG A 122 5.13 -1.36 -17.20
CA ARG A 122 4.82 -1.04 -18.60
C ARG A 122 5.92 -1.51 -19.55
N MET A 123 7.18 -1.34 -19.20
CA MET A 123 8.31 -1.83 -20.01
C MET A 123 8.27 -3.36 -20.17
N LEU A 124 7.92 -4.09 -19.10
CA LEU A 124 7.81 -5.56 -19.16
C LEU A 124 6.61 -6.03 -20.01
N ALA A 125 5.62 -5.18 -20.19
CA ALA A 125 4.40 -5.48 -20.94
C ALA A 125 4.57 -5.37 -22.47
N HIS A 126 5.67 -4.78 -22.94
CA HIS A 126 6.07 -4.72 -24.35
C HIS A 126 7.07 -5.85 -24.69
#